data_AF-A0A946TGV2-F1
#
_entry.id   AF-A0A946TGV2-F1
#
_cell.length_a   1.000
_cell.length_b   1.000
_cell.length_c   1.000
_cell.angle_alpha   90.00
_cell.angle_beta   90.00
_cell.angle_gamma   90.00
#
_symmetry.space_group_name_H-M   'P 1'
#
loop_
_entity.id
_entity.type
_entity.pdbx_description
1 polymer ?
#
loop_
_entity_poly.entity_id
_entity_poly.type
_entity_poly.pdbx_seq_one_letter_code
_entity_poly.pdbx_strand_id
1 'polypeptide(L)' 'RTDAMKTDALIFKGAQVKVIVRPSGTEPKLKCYLQATGDTKEQAHHLLKALKEFASATLNALQ' A
#
# COMPACT_ATOMS: atom_id res chain seq x y z
N ARG A 1 21.73 -6.99 -16.35
CA ARG A 1 20.48 -7.50 -15.73
C ARG A 1 19.65 -6.28 -15.32
N THR A 2 18.86 -5.70 -16.22
CA THR A 2 18.13 -4.44 -15.93
C THR A 2 16.74 -4.41 -16.58
N ASP A 3 16.13 -5.56 -16.81
CA ASP A 3 14.70 -5.64 -17.09
C ASP A 3 13.98 -5.86 -15.76
N ALA A 4 13.90 -4.80 -14.95
CA ALA A 4 12.89 -4.77 -13.90
C ALA A 4 11.54 -4.85 -14.62
N MET A 5 10.88 -6.01 -14.58
CA MET A 5 9.55 -6.20 -15.16
C MET A 5 8.66 -5.04 -14.70
N LYS A 6 8.19 -4.22 -15.66
CA LYS A 6 7.26 -3.13 -15.37
C LYS A 6 6.06 -3.75 -14.66
N THR A 7 5.92 -3.43 -13.38
CA THR A 7 4.78 -3.89 -12.57
C THR A 7 3.66 -2.91 -12.79
N ASP A 8 2.49 -3.39 -13.22
CA ASP A 8 1.26 -2.60 -13.21
C ASP A 8 0.87 -2.34 -11.75
N ALA A 9 1.22 -1.16 -11.26
CA ALA A 9 0.93 -0.74 -9.91
C ALA A 9 0.62 0.75 -9.85
N LEU A 10 -0.38 1.10 -9.05
CA LEU A 10 -0.58 2.46 -8.59
C LEU A 10 0.25 2.65 -7.31
N ILE A 11 1.12 3.66 -7.31
CA ILE A 11 2.00 3.94 -6.17
C ILE A 11 1.69 5.35 -5.67
N PHE A 12 1.16 5.44 -4.46
CA PHE A 12 0.93 6.69 -3.76
C PHE A 12 2.03 6.87 -2.70
N LYS A 13 2.68 8.03 -2.71
CA LYS A 13 3.73 8.38 -1.74
C LYS A 13 3.38 9.69 -1.06
N GLY A 14 3.40 9.68 0.27
CA GLY A 14 3.46 10.88 1.10
C GLY A 14 4.81 10.95 1.81
N ALA A 15 5.01 11.97 2.64
CA ALA A 15 6.25 12.17 3.38
C ALA A 15 6.60 10.98 4.31
N GLN A 16 5.58 10.35 4.90
CA GLN A 16 5.75 9.29 5.90
C GLN A 16 5.02 7.98 5.55
N VAL A 17 4.32 7.95 4.41
CA VAL A 17 3.47 6.83 4.04
C VAL A 17 3.67 6.45 2.58
N LYS A 18 3.52 5.16 2.28
CA LYS A 18 3.53 4.63 0.93
C LYS A 18 2.47 3.54 0.79
N VAL A 19 1.67 3.65 -0.26
CA VAL A 19 0.65 2.68 -0.63
C VAL A 19 0.96 2.19 -2.04
N ILE A 20 0.98 0.87 -2.23
CA ILE A 20 1.12 0.25 -3.55
C ILE A 20 -0.08 -0.67 -3.76
N VAL A 21 -0.86 -0.37 -4.80
CA VAL A 21 -1.99 -1.21 -5.22
C VAL A 21 -1.66 -1.84 -6.56
N ARG A 22 -1.83 -3.15 -6.68
CA ARG A 22 -1.63 -3.87 -7.95
C ARG A 22 -2.59 -5.03 -8.12
N PRO A 23 -2.96 -5.39 -9.36
CA PRO A 23 -3.51 -6.69 -9.64
C PRO A 23 -2.49 -7.80 -9.32
N SER A 24 -3.00 -8.90 -8.77
CA SER A 24 -2.25 -10.15 -8.70
C SER A 24 -2.10 -10.74 -10.10
N GLY A 25 -0.92 -11.28 -10.42
CA GLY A 25 -0.64 -11.82 -11.76
C GLY A 25 -1.21 -13.22 -12.00
N THR A 26 -1.64 -13.93 -10.96
CA THR A 26 -2.02 -15.35 -11.03
C THR A 26 -3.40 -15.66 -10.47
N GLU A 27 -4.08 -14.69 -9.85
CA GLU A 27 -5.36 -14.90 -9.18
C GLU A 27 -6.22 -13.63 -9.31
N PRO A 28 -7.56 -13.74 -9.30
CA PRO A 28 -8.48 -12.60 -9.41
C PRO A 28 -8.55 -11.82 -8.08
N LYS A 29 -7.43 -11.23 -7.64
CA LYS A 29 -7.33 -10.44 -6.41
C LYS A 29 -6.43 -9.22 -6.58
N LEU A 30 -6.71 -8.18 -5.80
CA LEU A 30 -5.83 -7.02 -5.64
C LEU A 30 -4.87 -7.24 -4.45
N LYS A 31 -3.61 -6.86 -4.62
CA LYS A 31 -2.62 -6.78 -3.54
C LYS A 31 -2.42 -5.32 -3.17
N CYS A 32 -2.54 -5.00 -1.88
CA CYS A 32 -2.30 -3.67 -1.34
C CYS A 32 -1.18 -3.73 -0.30
N TYR A 33 -0.05 -3.07 -0.58
CA TYR A 33 1.08 -2.95 0.33
C TYR A 33 1.04 -1.60 1.01
N LEU A 34 1.13 -1.61 2.34
CA LEU A 34 1.08 -0.42 3.18
C LEU A 34 2.40 -0.29 3.93
N GLN A 35 2.97 0.90 3.90
CA GLN A 35 4.18 1.23 4.64
C GLN A 35 3.99 2.59 5.31
N ALA A 36 4.43 2.70 6.56
CA ALA A 36 4.54 3.95 7.28
C ALA A 36 5.92 4.04 7.97
N THR A 37 6.44 5.26 8.07
CA THR A 37 7.67 5.62 8.79
C THR A 37 7.36 6.73 9.77
N GLY A 38 8.10 6.82 10.86
CA GLY A 38 8.00 7.90 11.86
C GLY A 38 9.24 7.91 12.73
N ASP A 39 9.39 8.96 13.55
CA ASP A 39 10.58 9.15 14.41
C ASP A 39 10.65 8.09 15.52
N THR A 40 9.51 7.53 15.90
CA THR A 40 9.43 6.38 16.80
C THR A 40 8.65 5.22 16.20
N LYS A 41 8.88 4.03 16.76
CA LYS A 41 8.13 2.83 16.40
C LYS A 41 6.63 3.03 16.62
N GLU A 42 6.24 3.65 17.73
CA GLU A 42 4.85 3.91 18.10
C GLU A 42 4.17 4.82 17.08
N GLN A 43 4.85 5.89 16.65
CA GLN A 43 4.34 6.78 15.60
C GLN A 43 4.14 6.05 14.28
N ALA A 44 5.13 5.25 13.85
CA ALA A 44 5.03 4.46 12.63
C ALA A 44 3.88 3.44 12.69
N HIS A 45 3.69 2.77 13.83
CA HIS A 45 2.58 1.85 14.03
C HIS A 45 1.22 2.55 14.03
N HIS A 46 1.12 3.73 14.64
CA HIS A 46 -0.11 4.52 14.64
C HIS A 46 -0.49 4.92 13.21
N LEU A 47 0.46 5.44 12.43
CA LEU A 47 0.25 5.78 11.02
C LEU A 47 -0.11 4.56 10.18
N LEU A 48 0.57 3.42 10.38
CA LEU A 48 0.27 2.19 9.66
C LEU A 48 -1.14 1.67 9.95
N LYS A 49 -1.59 1.78 11.20
CA LYS A 49 -2.95 1.41 11.60
C LYS A 49 -3.99 2.27 10.89
N ALA A 50 -3.85 3.60 10.94
CA ALA A 50 -4.74 4.52 10.25
C ALA A 50 -4.76 4.28 8.72
N LEU A 51 -3.59 4.02 8.13
CA LEU A 51 -3.46 3.71 6.71
C LEU A 51 -4.18 2.41 6.32
N LYS A 52 -4.11 1.39 7.18
CA LYS A 52 -4.84 0.13 7.00
C LYS A 52 -6.35 0.34 7.04
N GLU A 53 -6.85 1.08 8.02
CA GLU A 53 -8.28 1.38 8.15
C GLU A 53 -8.80 2.12 6.91
N PHE A 54 -8.07 3.17 6.47
CA PHE A 54 -8.39 3.91 5.26
C PHE A 54 -8.39 3.03 4.00
N ALA A 55 -7.33 2.24 3.80
CA ALA A 55 -7.18 1.40 2.61
C ALA A 55 -8.28 0.33 2.55
N SER A 56 -8.58 -0.32 3.68
CA SER A 56 -9.67 -1.30 3.75
C SER A 56 -11.03 -0.66 3.47
N ALA A 57 -11.35 0.48 4.09
CA ALA A 57 -12.62 1.18 3.84
C ALA A 57 -12.77 1.57 2.37
N THR A 58 -11.72 2.13 1.77
CA THR A 58 -11.72 2.57 0.37
C THR A 58 -11.88 1.40 -0.60
N LEU A 59 -11.14 0.30 -0.39
CA LEU A 59 -11.21 -0.87 -1.28
C LEU A 59 -12.56 -1.59 -1.15
N ASN A 60 -13.14 -1.66 0.05
CA ASN A 60 -14.44 -2.29 0.25
C ASN A 60 -15.58 -1.48 -0.39
N ALA A 61 -15.45 -0.16 -0.48
CA ALA A 61 -16.44 0.70 -1.13
C ALA A 61 -16.47 0.55 -2.67
N LEU A 62 -15.50 -0.14 -3.25
CA LEU A 62 -15.41 -0.43 -4.69
C LEU A 62 -15.93 -1.83 -5.07
N GLN A 63 -16.31 -2.65 -4.07
CA GLN A 63 -16.89 -3.98 -4.27
C GLN A 63 -18.39 -3.89 -4.49
#